data_AF-A0A351C0U6-F1
#
_entry.id   AF-A0A351C0U6-F1
#
_cell.length_a   1.000
_cell.length_b   1.000
_cell.length_c   1.000
_cell.angle_alpha   90.00
_cell.angle_beta   90.00
_cell.angle_gamma   90.00
#
_symmetry.space_group_name_H-M   'P 1'
#
loop_
_entity.id
_entity.type
_entity.pdbx_description
1 polymer ?
#
loop_
_entity_poly.entity_id
_entity_poly.type
_entity_poly.pdbx_seq_one_letter_code
_entity_poly.pdbx_strand_id
1 'polypeptide(L)'
;MTKLKLSIKLLILFVLITSSSCSNKGNENTEDGSNDREERSGNSDDTTMTPEEVFSSALVQDILGDEEDVDLQYYLEEEIYPLLSTAGKVTIDRISSSLYLLSFQENGIQKNILIKKFFDPQNTEIKFERTETQSGPENQFLK
;
A
#
# COMPACT_ATOMS: atom_id res chain seq x y z
N MET A 1 9.58 23.41 29.42
CA MET A 1 10.69 22.58 28.86
C MET A 1 11.07 21.51 29.88
N THR A 2 10.38 20.37 29.85
CA THR A 2 10.67 19.20 30.69
C THR A 2 11.21 18.09 29.79
N LYS A 3 12.34 17.52 30.21
CA LYS A 3 13.18 16.62 29.42
C LYS A 3 12.57 15.22 29.36
N LEU A 4 12.29 14.74 28.14
CA LEU A 4 11.94 13.36 27.85
C LEU A 4 13.23 12.51 27.95
N LYS A 5 13.34 11.68 28.98
CA LYS A 5 14.33 10.61 29.06
C LYS A 5 13.58 9.32 29.35
N LEU A 6 13.08 8.68 28.30
CA LEU A 6 12.54 7.32 28.38
C LEU A 6 13.30 6.40 27.42
N SER A 7 14.44 5.93 27.94
CA SER A 7 14.86 4.53 27.92
C SER A 7 14.90 3.78 26.58
N ILE A 8 16.00 4.00 25.84
CA ILE A 8 16.58 3.16 24.77
C ILE A 8 16.74 1.65 25.10
N LYS A 9 16.45 1.23 26.33
CA LYS A 9 16.59 -0.17 26.76
C LYS A 9 15.45 -1.10 26.33
N LEU A 10 14.33 -0.57 25.82
CA LEU A 10 13.18 -1.40 25.40
C LEU A 10 13.34 -2.00 23.99
N LEU A 11 14.26 -1.47 23.17
CA LEU A 11 14.38 -1.81 21.74
C LEU A 11 15.33 -3.00 21.45
N ILE A 12 16.02 -3.54 22.47
CA ILE A 12 17.00 -4.63 22.32
C ILE A 12 16.41 -6.02 22.65
N LEU A 13 15.18 -6.09 23.18
CA LEU A 13 14.62 -7.36 23.66
C LEU A 13 13.88 -8.20 22.60
N PHE A 14 13.61 -7.69 21.40
CA PHE A 14 12.76 -8.39 20.42
C PHE A 14 13.50 -9.22 19.35
N VAL A 15 14.84 -9.29 19.40
CA VAL A 15 15.66 -9.86 18.30
C VAL A 15 16.03 -11.36 18.50
N LEU A 16 15.45 -12.10 19.46
CA LEU A 16 15.99 -13.42 19.84
C LEU A 16 14.97 -14.58 19.96
N ILE A 17 13.92 -14.62 19.14
CA ILE A 17 13.02 -15.79 19.05
C ILE A 17 12.54 -15.86 17.58
N THR A 18 12.83 -16.83 16.70
CA THR A 18 13.41 -18.17 16.74
C THR A 18 13.62 -18.59 15.28
N SER A 19 14.86 -18.81 14.85
CA SER A 19 15.16 -19.56 13.61
C SER A 19 16.10 -20.71 13.98
N SER A 20 15.51 -21.89 14.18
CA SER A 20 16.15 -23.20 14.33
C SER A 20 15.00 -24.20 14.37
N SER A 21 14.98 -25.34 13.70
CA SER A 21 15.92 -26.05 12.85
C SER A 21 15.18 -27.34 12.49
N CYS A 22 15.20 -27.81 11.24
CA CYS A 22 15.41 -29.25 11.08
C CYS A 22 16.03 -29.59 9.74
N SER A 23 17.11 -30.36 9.87
CA SER A 23 18.05 -30.84 8.88
C SER A 23 17.44 -31.92 7.99
N ASN A 24 17.85 -31.87 6.74
CA ASN A 24 17.79 -32.90 5.71
C ASN A 24 18.36 -34.26 6.20
N LYS A 25 17.67 -35.38 5.89
CA LYS A 25 18.23 -36.74 5.64
C LYS A 25 17.10 -37.75 5.37
N GLY A 26 17.12 -38.41 4.21
CA GLY A 26 16.48 -39.72 4.03
C GLY A 26 15.77 -39.93 2.70
N ASN A 27 16.50 -40.53 1.76
CA ASN A 27 16.11 -41.01 0.43
C ASN A 27 15.27 -42.31 0.52
N GLU A 28 14.15 -42.44 -0.23
CA GLU A 28 13.81 -43.55 -1.17
C GLU A 28 12.33 -43.59 -1.58
N ASN A 29 12.10 -43.92 -2.84
CA ASN A 29 10.86 -43.96 -3.63
C ASN A 29 9.72 -44.83 -3.04
N THR A 30 8.46 -44.55 -3.43
CA THR A 30 7.56 -45.46 -4.20
C THR A 30 6.17 -44.81 -4.41
N GLU A 31 5.66 -44.89 -5.63
CA GLU A 31 4.28 -44.56 -6.05
C GLU A 31 3.24 -45.43 -5.33
N ASP A 32 2.05 -44.90 -5.02
CA ASP A 32 0.75 -45.32 -5.59
C ASP A 32 -0.41 -44.76 -4.74
N GLY A 33 -1.52 -44.43 -5.41
CA GLY A 33 -2.59 -43.61 -4.89
C GLY A 33 -3.58 -44.30 -3.93
N SER A 34 -4.29 -43.48 -3.15
CA SER A 34 -5.74 -43.60 -2.92
C SER A 34 -6.24 -42.45 -2.06
N ASN A 35 -7.45 -41.99 -2.40
CA ASN A 35 -8.23 -41.00 -1.70
C ASN A 35 -8.30 -41.25 -0.19
N ASP A 36 -8.04 -40.21 0.60
CA ASP A 36 -8.84 -39.96 1.79
C ASP A 36 -9.06 -38.45 1.98
N ARG A 37 -10.34 -38.11 2.12
CA ARG A 37 -10.80 -36.85 2.69
C ARG A 37 -10.33 -36.82 4.14
N GLU A 38 -9.47 -35.86 4.46
CA GLU A 38 -9.41 -35.34 5.83
C GLU A 38 -9.43 -33.82 5.78
N GLU A 39 -10.39 -33.30 6.55
CA GLU A 39 -10.39 -31.96 7.09
C GLU A 39 -8.99 -31.62 7.62
N ARG A 40 -8.28 -30.76 6.90
CA ARG A 40 -7.29 -29.89 7.54
C ARG A 40 -7.89 -28.51 7.67
N SER A 41 -8.47 -28.33 8.85
CA SER A 41 -8.25 -27.13 9.67
C SER A 41 -6.80 -26.69 9.52
N GLY A 42 -6.56 -25.83 8.53
CA GLY A 42 -5.40 -24.98 8.45
C GLY A 42 -5.91 -23.61 8.84
N ASN A 43 -5.65 -23.22 10.09
CA ASN A 43 -5.60 -21.81 10.45
C ASN A 43 -4.37 -21.22 9.74
N SER A 44 -4.44 -21.11 8.40
CA SER A 44 -3.75 -20.05 7.70
C SER A 44 -4.40 -18.79 8.22
N ASP A 45 -3.72 -18.07 9.11
CA ASP A 45 -3.93 -16.64 9.19
C ASP A 45 -3.73 -16.15 7.76
N ASP A 46 -4.86 -16.01 7.08
CA ASP A 46 -4.97 -15.57 5.71
C ASP A 46 -4.62 -14.09 5.77
N THR A 47 -3.32 -13.79 5.84
CA THR A 47 -2.76 -12.43 5.73
C THR A 47 -2.84 -11.97 4.28
N THR A 48 -3.99 -12.18 3.67
CA THR A 48 -4.30 -11.78 2.31
C THR A 48 -4.77 -10.35 2.41
N MET A 49 -3.90 -9.44 1.97
CA MET A 49 -4.26 -8.03 1.89
C MET A 49 -5.51 -7.85 1.03
N THR A 50 -6.36 -6.91 1.41
CA THR A 50 -7.51 -6.52 0.61
C THR A 50 -7.05 -5.90 -0.71
N PRO A 51 -7.87 -5.91 -1.78
CA PRO A 51 -7.55 -5.21 -3.01
C PRO A 51 -7.18 -3.73 -2.80
N GLU A 52 -7.85 -3.08 -1.86
CA GLU A 52 -7.62 -1.70 -1.45
C GLU A 52 -6.21 -1.54 -0.82
N GLU A 53 -5.83 -2.44 0.10
CA GLU A 53 -4.51 -2.48 0.74
C GLU A 53 -3.39 -2.79 -0.26
N VAL A 54 -3.63 -3.71 -1.20
CA VAL A 54 -2.67 -4.03 -2.27
C VAL A 54 -2.46 -2.82 -3.18
N PHE A 55 -3.54 -2.12 -3.54
CA PHE A 55 -3.47 -0.91 -4.34
C PHE A 55 -2.68 0.20 -3.65
N SER A 56 -3.01 0.49 -2.38
CA SER A 56 -2.37 1.58 -1.65
C SER A 56 -0.91 1.29 -1.34
N SER A 57 -0.58 0.07 -0.90
CA SER A 57 0.79 -0.34 -0.60
C SER A 57 1.69 -0.35 -1.84
N ALA A 58 1.22 -0.90 -2.97
CA ALA A 58 2.00 -0.93 -4.20
C ALA A 58 2.32 0.48 -4.71
N LEU A 59 1.33 1.38 -4.72
CA LEU A 59 1.53 2.75 -5.17
C LEU A 59 2.45 3.54 -4.23
N VAL A 60 2.31 3.40 -2.91
CA VAL A 60 3.16 4.12 -1.93
C VAL A 60 4.60 3.62 -1.98
N GLN A 61 4.80 2.30 -2.07
CA GLN A 61 6.14 1.72 -2.17
C GLN A 61 6.89 2.25 -3.40
N ASP A 62 6.20 2.41 -4.54
CA ASP A 62 6.78 2.92 -5.78
C ASP A 62 7.29 4.38 -5.66
N ILE A 63 6.64 5.24 -4.84
CA ILE A 63 7.02 6.66 -4.72
C ILE A 63 7.88 7.00 -3.50
N LEU A 64 7.79 6.23 -2.43
CA LEU A 64 8.49 6.51 -1.16
C LEU A 64 9.57 5.47 -0.82
N GLY A 65 9.63 4.35 -1.56
CA GLY A 65 10.58 3.28 -1.26
C GLY A 65 10.29 2.64 0.09
N ASP A 66 11.28 2.68 1.01
CA ASP A 66 11.16 2.14 2.37
C ASP A 66 10.55 3.15 3.37
N GLU A 67 10.23 4.39 2.95
CA GLU A 67 9.55 5.37 3.79
C GLU A 67 8.03 5.11 3.80
N GLU A 68 7.51 4.57 4.91
CA GLU A 68 6.06 4.38 5.09
C GLU A 68 5.36 5.72 5.41
N ASP A 69 4.56 6.24 4.48
CA ASP A 69 3.61 7.34 4.73
C ASP A 69 2.21 6.76 4.93
N VAL A 70 1.96 6.29 6.17
CA VAL A 70 0.72 5.61 6.57
C VAL A 70 -0.53 6.45 6.28
N ASP A 71 -0.43 7.77 6.46
CA ASP A 71 -1.55 8.69 6.19
C ASP A 71 -1.91 8.72 4.69
N LEU A 72 -0.89 8.72 3.83
CA LEU A 72 -1.10 8.68 2.38
C LEU A 72 -1.65 7.32 1.96
N GLN A 73 -1.12 6.22 2.51
CA GLN A 73 -1.61 4.88 2.22
C GLN A 73 -3.10 4.76 2.56
N TYR A 74 -3.49 5.18 3.75
CA TYR A 74 -4.89 5.17 4.18
C TYR A 74 -5.78 6.06 3.30
N TYR A 75 -5.30 7.24 2.91
CA TYR A 75 -6.04 8.11 2.00
C TYR A 75 -6.21 7.49 0.60
N LEU A 76 -5.18 6.81 0.08
CA LEU A 76 -5.28 6.10 -1.20
C LEU A 76 -6.28 4.94 -1.13
N GLU A 77 -6.30 4.23 -0.01
CA GLU A 77 -7.19 3.10 0.25
C GLU A 77 -8.65 3.52 0.33
N GLU A 78 -8.98 4.48 1.19
CA GLU A 78 -10.36 4.81 1.53
C GLU A 78 -10.99 5.80 0.54
N GLU A 79 -10.22 6.78 0.07
CA GLU A 79 -10.78 7.91 -0.70
C GLU A 79 -10.53 7.78 -2.20
N ILE A 80 -9.41 7.18 -2.60
CA ILE A 80 -9.00 7.15 -4.01
C ILE A 80 -9.37 5.82 -4.68
N TYR A 81 -9.10 4.68 -4.05
CA TYR A 81 -9.38 3.38 -4.64
C TYR A 81 -10.85 3.22 -5.10
N PRO A 82 -11.88 3.64 -4.33
CA PRO A 82 -13.27 3.53 -4.78
C PRO A 82 -13.54 4.24 -6.11
N LEU A 83 -12.84 5.36 -6.37
CA LEU A 83 -12.95 6.11 -7.62
C LEU A 83 -12.27 5.43 -8.80
N LEU A 84 -11.21 4.66 -8.53
CA LEU A 84 -10.33 4.08 -9.54
C LEU A 84 -10.52 2.58 -9.70
N SER A 85 -11.47 1.99 -8.97
CA SER A 85 -11.77 0.55 -8.98
C SER A 85 -12.10 -0.03 -10.37
N THR A 86 -12.55 0.80 -11.29
CA THR A 86 -12.85 0.45 -12.69
C THR A 86 -11.72 0.83 -13.66
N ALA A 87 -10.69 1.53 -13.20
CA ALA A 87 -9.59 1.99 -14.04
C ALA A 87 -8.70 0.82 -14.44
N GLY A 88 -8.33 0.75 -15.73
CA GLY A 88 -7.51 -0.36 -16.22
C GLY A 88 -6.04 -0.26 -15.82
N LYS A 89 -5.55 0.95 -15.56
CA LYS A 89 -4.18 1.24 -15.13
C LYS A 89 -4.18 2.51 -14.29
N VAL A 90 -3.43 2.47 -13.18
CA VAL A 90 -3.17 3.61 -12.30
C VAL A 90 -1.66 3.70 -12.08
N THR A 91 -1.12 4.92 -12.12
CA THR A 91 0.25 5.22 -11.70
C THR A 91 0.22 6.41 -10.76
N ILE A 92 1.22 6.51 -9.89
CA ILE A 92 1.42 7.65 -9.00
C ILE A 92 2.84 8.20 -9.17
N ASP A 93 2.95 9.52 -9.23
CA ASP A 93 4.22 10.22 -9.30
C ASP A 93 4.29 11.23 -8.14
N ARG A 94 5.42 11.23 -7.41
CA ARG A 94 5.70 12.26 -6.41
C ARG A 94 6.27 13.50 -7.10
N ILE A 95 5.49 14.56 -7.17
CA ILE A 95 5.92 15.85 -7.74
C ILE A 95 6.73 16.66 -6.72
N SER A 96 6.35 16.59 -5.44
CA SER A 96 7.08 17.21 -4.33
C SER A 96 6.81 16.48 -3.02
N SER A 97 7.35 16.97 -1.91
CA SER A 97 7.09 16.38 -0.58
C SER A 97 5.62 16.40 -0.16
N SER A 98 4.80 17.26 -0.78
CA SER A 98 3.39 17.44 -0.43
C SER A 98 2.45 17.39 -1.64
N LEU A 99 2.95 16.99 -2.81
CA LEU A 99 2.15 16.93 -4.02
C LEU A 99 2.42 15.64 -4.78
N TYR A 100 1.35 14.91 -5.07
CA TYR A 100 1.34 13.66 -5.80
C TYR A 100 0.41 13.78 -7.01
N LEU A 101 0.79 13.15 -8.11
CA LEU A 101 0.00 13.06 -9.34
C LEU A 101 -0.37 11.61 -9.57
N LEU A 102 -1.66 11.30 -9.56
CA LEU A 102 -2.14 10.01 -10.05
C LEU A 102 -2.58 10.17 -11.50
N SER A 103 -2.15 9.24 -12.34
CA SER A 103 -2.60 9.13 -13.73
C SER A 103 -3.28 7.80 -13.93
N PHE A 104 -4.46 7.82 -14.57
CA PHE A 104 -5.23 6.61 -14.82
C PHE A 104 -5.98 6.67 -16.14
N GLN A 105 -6.35 5.49 -16.64
CA GLN A 105 -7.13 5.36 -17.86
C GLN A 105 -8.51 4.80 -17.56
N GLU A 106 -9.54 5.52 -17.98
CA GLU A 106 -10.94 5.10 -17.88
C GLU A 106 -11.63 5.33 -19.23
N ASN A 107 -12.28 4.29 -19.77
CA ASN A 107 -12.99 4.35 -21.06
C ASN A 107 -12.13 4.89 -22.22
N GLY A 108 -10.83 4.59 -22.23
CA GLY A 108 -9.89 5.06 -23.25
C GLY A 108 -9.38 6.50 -23.07
N ILE A 109 -9.86 7.23 -22.05
CA ILE A 109 -9.44 8.61 -21.76
C ILE A 109 -8.44 8.61 -20.62
N GLN A 110 -7.33 9.35 -20.78
CA GLN A 110 -6.38 9.59 -19.70
C GLN A 110 -6.90 10.70 -18.78
N LYS A 111 -7.00 10.38 -17.50
CA LYS A 111 -7.41 11.28 -16.42
C LYS A 111 -6.29 11.39 -15.40
N ASN A 112 -6.27 12.50 -14.68
CA ASN A 112 -5.30 12.71 -13.61
C ASN A 112 -5.97 13.25 -12.35
N ILE A 113 -5.47 12.83 -11.19
CA ILE A 113 -5.81 13.39 -9.88
C ILE A 113 -4.54 14.00 -9.30
N LEU A 114 -4.57 15.28 -8.97
CA LEU A 114 -3.56 15.88 -8.09
C LEU A 114 -3.98 15.68 -6.64
N ILE A 115 -3.10 15.13 -5.81
CA ILE A 115 -3.29 14.99 -4.36
C ILE A 115 -2.31 15.92 -3.65
N LYS A 116 -2.82 16.82 -2.83
CA LYS A 116 -2.04 17.77 -2.04
C LYS A 116 -2.14 17.44 -0.55
N LYS A 117 -0.98 17.17 0.07
CA LYS A 117 -0.82 16.97 1.52
C LYS A 117 -0.61 18.32 2.21
N PHE A 118 -1.30 18.60 3.31
CA PHE A 118 -1.08 19.81 4.10
C PHE A 118 -1.41 19.58 5.58
N PHE A 119 -0.88 20.44 6.44
CA PHE A 119 -1.18 20.44 7.87
C PHE A 119 -2.30 21.45 8.16
N ASP A 120 -3.38 20.99 8.79
CA ASP A 120 -4.46 21.84 9.27
C ASP A 120 -4.18 22.27 10.73
N PRO A 121 -3.79 23.54 10.97
CA PRO A 121 -3.45 24.00 12.31
C PRO A 121 -4.66 24.13 13.26
N GLN A 122 -5.89 24.11 12.74
CA GLN A 122 -7.10 24.18 13.59
C GLN A 122 -7.38 22.82 14.25
N ASN A 123 -7.20 21.74 13.48
CA ASN A 123 -7.45 20.38 13.93
C ASN A 123 -6.17 19.63 14.34
N THR A 124 -4.98 20.21 14.09
CA THR A 124 -3.66 19.62 14.38
C THR A 124 -3.47 18.27 13.70
N GLU A 125 -3.91 18.15 12.45
CA GLU A 125 -3.86 16.90 11.68
C GLU A 125 -3.34 17.14 10.26
N ILE A 126 -2.83 16.07 9.65
CA ILE A 126 -2.48 16.05 8.24
C ILE A 126 -3.75 15.78 7.44
N LYS A 127 -3.94 16.53 6.36
CA LYS A 127 -5.06 16.36 5.42
C LYS A 127 -4.56 16.21 3.99
N PHE A 128 -5.42 15.60 3.19
CA PHE A 128 -5.24 15.49 1.75
C PHE A 128 -6.42 16.16 1.04
N GLU A 129 -6.10 16.96 0.04
CA GLU A 129 -7.06 17.51 -0.92
C GLU A 129 -6.77 16.93 -2.29
N ARG A 130 -7.83 16.57 -3.02
CA ARG A 130 -7.71 16.10 -4.39
C ARG A 130 -8.31 17.09 -5.39
N THR A 131 -7.71 17.17 -6.57
CA THR A 131 -8.25 17.90 -7.72
C THR A 131 -8.17 17.03 -8.96
N GLU A 132 -9.31 16.80 -9.60
CA GLU A 132 -9.39 16.04 -10.84
C GLU A 132 -9.13 16.93 -12.04
N THR A 133 -8.34 16.45 -12.99
CA THR A 133 -8.11 17.09 -14.28
C THR A 133 -8.26 16.08 -15.39
N GLN A 134 -8.88 16.50 -16.50
CA GLN A 134 -9.04 15.67 -17.68
C GLN A 134 -8.08 16.17 -18.76
N SER A 135 -7.21 15.29 -19.24
CA SER A 135 -6.35 15.57 -20.38
C SER A 135 -7.04 15.06 -21.64
N GLY A 136 -8.03 15.82 -22.12
CA GLY A 136 -8.65 15.61 -23.43
C GLY A 136 -8.07 16.56 -24.49
N PRO A 137 -8.16 16.21 -25.78
CA PRO A 137 -7.74 17.08 -26.89
C PRO A 137 -8.50 18.42 -26.93
N GLU A 138 -9.59 18.57 -26.19
CA GLU A 138 -10.41 19.79 -26.19
C GLU A 138 -9.78 20.98 -25.45
N ASN A 139 -8.79 20.76 -24.58
CA ASN A 139 -8.13 21.84 -23.83
C ASN A 139 -6.87 22.40 -24.50
N GLN A 140 -6.54 21.98 -25.73
CA GLN A 140 -5.40 22.52 -26.49
C GLN A 140 -5.76 23.71 -27.39
N PHE A 141 -7.03 24.15 -27.39
CA PHE A 141 -7.48 25.30 -28.16
C PHE A 141 -8.02 26.41 -27.26
N LEU A 142 -7.20 26.89 -26.32
CA LEU A 142 -7.41 28.26 -25.84
C LEU A 142 -7.03 29.20 -26.98
N LYS A 143 -8.06 29.77 -27.62
CA LYS A 143 -7.97 30.92 -28.54
C LYS A 143 -7.53 32.18 -27.80
#